data_AF-A0AAW9GUE1-F1
#
_entry.id   AF-A0AAW9GUE1-F1
#
_cell.length_a   1.000
_cell.length_b   1.000
_cell.length_c   1.000
_cell.angle_alpha   90.00
_cell.angle_beta   90.00
_cell.angle_gamma   90.00
#
_symmetry.space_group_name_H-M   'P 1'
#
loop_
_entity.id
_entity.type
_entity.pdbx_description
1 polymer ?
#
loop_
_entity_poly.entity_id
_entity_poly.type
_entity_poly.pdbx_seq_one_letter_code
_entity_poly.pdbx_strand_id
1 'polypeptide(L)'
;MTDDLAVLSPPTRSITFRGEELAVSPLTLAQIGPFITATRPIIGRVLIAASMAAAGGTIEVAALMMDVMEQDGDALAKAGAIVTGRPEEWIAGASLQDIATLVEAVVELNQDFFDQRLPRMLAAAGKSVPSTLATNQAPTGQTSSISSSRTDTSGET
;
A
#
# COMPACT_ATOMS: atom_id res chain seq x y z
N MET A 1 13.64 36.96 28.12
CA MET A 1 13.93 36.33 26.83
C MET A 1 13.91 34.83 27.08
N THR A 2 12.78 34.19 26.79
CA THR A 2 12.64 32.74 26.87
C THR A 2 12.48 32.31 25.43
N ASP A 3 13.61 32.11 24.76
CA ASP A 3 13.63 31.65 23.37
C ASP A 3 13.02 30.26 23.29
N ASP A 4 11.92 30.20 22.53
CA ASP A 4 11.41 29.12 21.70
C ASP A 4 12.30 27.86 21.64
N LEU A 5 12.13 26.99 22.63
CA LEU A 5 12.21 25.55 22.37
C LEU A 5 10.83 25.09 21.88
N ALA A 6 10.39 25.65 20.75
CA ALA A 6 9.29 25.09 19.97
C ALA A 6 9.79 23.75 19.41
N VAL A 7 9.69 22.71 20.24
CA VAL A 7 9.92 21.34 19.84
C VAL A 7 9.10 21.13 18.57
N LEU A 8 9.79 20.79 17.48
CA LEU A 8 9.19 20.34 16.22
C LEU A 8 8.50 19.00 16.48
N SER A 9 7.45 19.00 17.29
CA SER A 9 6.62 17.85 17.54
C SER A 9 6.02 17.45 16.20
N PRO A 10 6.09 16.17 15.81
CA PRO A 10 5.42 15.69 14.61
C PRO A 10 3.96 16.16 14.64
N PRO A 11 3.39 16.59 13.50
CA PRO A 11 2.01 17.05 13.47
C PRO A 11 1.10 15.95 14.01
N THR A 12 0.44 16.20 15.13
CA THR A 12 -0.58 15.29 15.69
C THR A 12 -1.96 15.79 15.31
N ARG A 13 -2.87 14.87 14.99
CA ARG A 13 -4.27 15.17 14.72
C ARG A 13 -5.13 14.62 15.84
N SER A 14 -6.02 15.46 16.38
CA SER A 14 -7.05 15.00 17.30
C SER A 14 -8.29 14.56 16.51
N ILE A 15 -8.82 13.37 16.81
CA ILE A 15 -10.08 12.86 16.26
C ILE A 15 -11.00 12.42 17.39
N THR A 16 -12.31 12.49 17.16
CA THR A 16 -13.28 11.79 18.00
C THR A 16 -13.35 10.35 17.56
N PHE A 17 -13.04 9.41 18.45
CA PHE A 17 -13.10 7.98 18.19
C PHE A 17 -13.80 7.30 19.36
N ARG A 18 -14.94 6.63 19.09
CA ARG A 18 -15.79 6.03 20.11
C ARG A 18 -16.26 7.00 21.20
N GLY A 19 -16.44 8.27 20.83
CA GLY A 19 -16.84 9.34 21.76
C GLY A 19 -15.71 9.87 22.65
N GLU A 20 -14.49 9.37 22.50
CA GLU A 20 -13.30 9.87 23.17
C GLU A 20 -12.43 10.69 22.22
N GLU A 21 -11.72 11.69 22.76
CA GLU A 21 -10.71 12.41 22.01
C GLU A 21 -9.42 11.57 21.91
N LEU A 22 -9.00 11.28 20.69
CA LEU A 22 -7.84 10.45 20.39
C LEU A 22 -6.83 11.24 19.55
N ALA A 23 -5.62 11.40 20.09
CA ALA A 23 -4.50 11.97 19.35
C ALA A 23 -3.85 10.89 18.46
N VAL A 24 -3.81 11.14 17.15
CA VAL A 24 -3.15 10.31 16.14
C VAL A 24 -1.88 11.01 15.69
N SER A 25 -0.81 10.24 15.50
CA SER A 25 0.50 10.74 15.05
C SER A 25 0.95 10.02 13.78
N PRO A 26 1.86 10.59 12.99
CA PRO A 26 2.42 9.93 11.81
C PRO A 26 3.07 8.59 12.19
N LEU A 27 3.09 7.64 11.25
CA LEU A 27 3.70 6.34 11.47
C LEU A 27 5.20 6.48 11.76
N THR A 28 5.64 5.90 12.87
CA THR A 28 7.06 5.78 13.19
C THR A 28 7.70 4.63 12.40
N LEU A 29 9.02 4.68 12.23
CA LEU A 29 9.78 3.62 11.57
C LEU A 29 9.54 2.23 12.21
N ALA A 30 9.39 2.19 13.54
CA ALA A 30 9.14 0.96 14.28
C ALA A 30 7.75 0.37 13.98
N GLN A 31 6.77 1.20 13.63
CA GLN A 31 5.40 0.77 13.31
C GLN A 31 5.26 0.28 11.86
N ILE A 32 6.13 0.70 10.92
CA ILE A 32 6.00 0.37 9.49
C ILE A 32 5.95 -1.13 9.24
N GLY A 33 6.91 -1.90 9.78
CA GLY A 33 6.96 -3.36 9.57
C GLY A 33 5.72 -4.10 10.09
N PRO A 34 5.34 -3.88 11.37
CA PRO A 34 4.10 -4.42 11.93
C PRO A 34 2.86 -3.99 11.15
N PHE A 35 2.76 -2.72 10.75
CA PHE A 35 1.61 -2.18 10.03
C PHE A 35 1.45 -2.83 8.64
N ILE A 36 2.53 -2.95 7.87
CA ILE A 36 2.52 -3.64 6.57
C ILE A 36 2.14 -5.11 6.74
N THR A 37 2.58 -5.74 7.83
CA THR A 37 2.26 -7.14 8.13
C THR A 37 0.79 -7.31 8.46
N ALA A 38 0.23 -6.43 9.30
CA ALA A 38 -1.18 -6.43 9.67
C ALA A 38 -2.09 -6.16 8.47
N THR A 39 -1.72 -5.23 7.60
CA THR A 39 -2.54 -4.83 6.44
C THR A 39 -2.38 -5.73 5.23
N ARG A 40 -1.44 -6.69 5.23
CA ARG A 40 -1.15 -7.57 4.09
C ARG A 40 -2.39 -8.27 3.49
N PRO A 41 -3.35 -8.80 4.28
CA PRO A 41 -4.52 -9.46 3.71
C PRO A 41 -5.44 -8.49 2.93
N ILE A 42 -5.46 -7.21 3.32
CA ILE A 42 -6.43 -6.22 2.83
C ILE A 42 -5.84 -5.23 1.83
N ILE A 43 -4.52 -5.02 1.82
CA ILE A 43 -3.86 -3.94 1.08
C ILE A 43 -4.17 -3.94 -0.41
N GLY A 44 -4.21 -5.12 -1.05
CA GLY A 44 -4.53 -5.24 -2.47
C GLY A 44 -5.97 -4.82 -2.79
N ARG A 45 -6.93 -5.25 -1.97
CA ARG A 45 -8.35 -4.88 -2.11
C ARG A 45 -8.56 -3.39 -1.86
N VAL A 46 -7.87 -2.82 -0.87
CA VAL A 46 -7.90 -1.37 -0.59
C VAL A 46 -7.36 -0.57 -1.77
N LEU A 47 -6.25 -1.00 -2.39
CA LEU A 47 -5.72 -0.33 -3.58
C LEU A 47 -6.69 -0.38 -4.78
N ILE A 48 -7.34 -1.52 -4.99
CA ILE A 48 -8.38 -1.65 -6.02
C ILE A 48 -9.54 -0.70 -5.72
N ALA A 49 -10.03 -0.67 -4.48
CA ALA A 49 -11.09 0.24 -4.05
C ALA A 49 -10.72 1.71 -4.26
N ALA A 50 -9.51 2.12 -3.87
CA ALA A 50 -9.01 3.47 -4.08
C ALA A 50 -8.97 3.84 -5.58
N SER A 51 -8.54 2.91 -6.44
CA SER A 51 -8.53 3.13 -7.89
C SER A 51 -9.93 3.29 -8.48
N MET A 52 -10.91 2.52 -8.00
CA MET A 52 -12.31 2.64 -8.42
C MET A 52 -12.93 3.96 -7.92
N ALA A 53 -12.64 4.36 -6.67
CA ALA A 53 -13.11 5.62 -6.11
C ALA A 53 -12.58 6.81 -6.92
N ALA A 54 -11.31 6.79 -7.32
CA ALA A 54 -10.71 7.81 -8.20
C ALA A 54 -11.38 7.86 -9.58
N ALA A 55 -11.96 6.75 -10.05
CA ALA A 55 -12.73 6.68 -11.30
C ALA A 55 -14.24 6.99 -11.11
N GLY A 56 -14.67 7.40 -9.92
CA GLY A 56 -16.07 7.73 -9.62
C GLY A 56 -16.96 6.54 -9.22
N GLY A 57 -16.38 5.36 -9.00
CA GLY A 57 -17.09 4.20 -8.48
C GLY A 57 -17.51 4.42 -7.02
N THR A 58 -18.76 4.12 -6.69
CA THR A 58 -19.31 4.32 -5.34
C THR A 58 -19.84 3.02 -4.76
N ILE A 59 -20.73 2.34 -5.49
CA ILE A 59 -21.35 1.08 -5.05
C ILE A 59 -20.33 -0.05 -5.01
N GLU A 60 -19.47 -0.17 -6.02
CA GLU A 60 -18.42 -1.20 -6.11
C GLU A 60 -17.36 -1.03 -5.01
N VAL A 61 -17.02 0.23 -4.69
CA VAL A 61 -16.13 0.57 -3.59
C VAL A 61 -16.76 0.16 -2.27
N ALA A 62 -18.02 0.51 -2.04
CA ALA A 62 -18.74 0.12 -0.83
C ALA A 62 -18.82 -1.40 -0.68
N ALA A 63 -19.14 -2.14 -1.76
CA ALA A 63 -19.19 -3.59 -1.74
C ALA A 63 -17.83 -4.22 -1.40
N LEU A 64 -16.74 -3.72 -2.00
CA LEU A 64 -15.40 -4.22 -1.73
C LEU A 64 -14.92 -3.88 -0.31
N MET A 65 -15.28 -2.71 0.23
CA MET A 65 -14.98 -2.37 1.62
C MET A 65 -15.77 -3.24 2.59
N MET A 66 -17.04 -3.53 2.31
CA MET A 66 -17.83 -4.48 3.11
C MET A 66 -17.19 -5.89 3.09
N ASP A 67 -16.73 -6.36 1.94
CA ASP A 67 -16.01 -7.64 1.82
C ASP A 67 -14.72 -7.67 2.67
N VAL A 68 -13.95 -6.58 2.63
CA VAL A 68 -12.75 -6.43 3.48
C VAL A 68 -13.10 -6.47 4.97
N MET A 69 -14.19 -5.81 5.37
CA MET A 69 -14.63 -5.81 6.77
C MET A 69 -15.13 -7.19 7.22
N GLU A 70 -15.84 -7.91 6.35
CA GLU A 70 -16.37 -9.25 6.64
C GLU A 70 -15.23 -10.26 6.79
N GLN A 71 -14.28 -10.26 5.86
CA GLN A 71 -13.24 -11.28 5.80
C GLN A 71 -12.03 -10.96 6.69
N ASP A 72 -11.74 -9.67 6.93
CA ASP A 72 -10.47 -9.23 7.49
C ASP A 72 -10.62 -8.07 8.48
N GLY A 73 -11.77 -7.99 9.16
CA GLY A 73 -11.99 -7.04 10.25
C GLY A 73 -10.90 -7.08 11.32
N ASP A 74 -10.39 -8.27 11.65
CA ASP A 74 -9.28 -8.46 12.59
C ASP A 74 -7.97 -7.80 12.11
N ALA A 75 -7.69 -7.88 10.81
CA ALA A 75 -6.51 -7.24 10.21
C ALA A 75 -6.61 -5.72 10.32
N LEU A 76 -7.82 -5.17 10.13
CA LEU A 76 -8.10 -3.74 10.29
C LEU A 76 -7.97 -3.30 11.75
N ALA A 77 -8.51 -4.07 12.69
CA ALA A 77 -8.41 -3.81 14.12
C ALA A 77 -6.94 -3.80 14.59
N LYS A 78 -6.16 -4.78 14.13
CA LYS A 78 -4.73 -4.87 14.40
C LYS A 78 -3.93 -3.71 13.83
N ALA A 79 -4.22 -3.30 12.59
CA ALA A 79 -3.60 -2.11 12.00
C ALA A 79 -3.96 -0.85 12.80
N GLY A 80 -5.23 -0.70 13.20
CA GLY A 80 -5.71 0.37 14.06
C GLY A 80 -5.02 0.43 15.42
N ALA A 81 -4.78 -0.73 16.05
CA ALA A 81 -4.05 -0.82 17.31
C ALA A 81 -2.61 -0.32 17.18
N ILE A 82 -1.95 -0.66 16.08
CA ILE A 82 -0.58 -0.22 15.80
C ILE A 82 -0.49 1.31 15.69
N VAL A 83 -1.42 1.95 14.97
CA VAL A 83 -1.39 3.41 14.73
C VAL A 83 -1.85 4.23 15.93
N THR A 84 -2.74 3.69 16.76
CA THR A 84 -3.31 4.39 17.93
C THR A 84 -2.59 4.06 19.24
N GLY A 85 -1.87 2.95 19.30
CA GLY A 85 -1.33 2.40 20.55
C GLY A 85 -2.41 1.85 21.50
N ARG A 86 -3.65 1.66 21.03
CA ARG A 86 -4.77 1.12 21.81
C ARG A 86 -4.89 -0.40 21.61
N PRO A 87 -5.53 -1.14 22.54
CA PRO A 87 -5.76 -2.57 22.40
C PRO A 87 -6.58 -2.92 21.14
N GLU A 88 -6.27 -4.06 20.49
CA GLU A 88 -6.98 -4.52 19.28
C GLU A 88 -8.50 -4.66 19.50
N GLU A 89 -8.90 -5.22 20.64
CA GLU A 89 -10.29 -5.36 21.07
C GLU A 89 -11.03 -4.01 21.23
N TRP A 90 -10.32 -2.96 21.63
CA TRP A 90 -10.89 -1.62 21.76
C TRP A 90 -11.15 -1.02 20.37
N ILE A 91 -10.25 -1.26 19.41
CA ILE A 91 -10.43 -0.86 18.02
C ILE A 91 -11.56 -1.68 17.37
N ALA A 92 -11.60 -2.99 17.60
CA ALA A 92 -12.58 -3.89 16.98
C ALA A 92 -14.03 -3.55 17.35
N GLY A 93 -14.28 -2.98 18.54
CA GLY A 93 -15.62 -2.54 18.93
C GLY A 93 -16.02 -1.15 18.43
N ALA A 94 -15.22 -0.51 17.57
CA ALA A 94 -15.52 0.81 17.02
C ALA A 94 -16.62 0.75 15.95
N SER A 95 -17.32 1.87 15.73
CA SER A 95 -18.26 1.96 14.62
C SER A 95 -17.52 2.08 13.28
N LEU A 96 -18.21 1.79 12.16
CA LEU A 96 -17.63 2.02 10.83
C LEU A 96 -17.25 3.48 10.61
N GLN A 97 -18.04 4.42 11.16
CA GLN A 97 -17.73 5.85 11.09
C GLN A 97 -16.42 6.17 11.82
N ASP A 98 -16.22 5.65 13.03
CA ASP A 98 -14.99 5.84 13.80
C ASP A 98 -13.77 5.30 13.03
N ILE A 99 -13.90 4.10 12.43
CA ILE A 99 -12.84 3.48 11.64
C ILE A 99 -12.51 4.31 10.40
N ALA A 100 -13.52 4.81 9.68
CA ALA A 100 -13.31 5.69 8.53
C ALA A 100 -12.56 6.97 8.95
N THR A 101 -12.97 7.61 10.04
CA THR A 101 -12.30 8.79 10.60
C THR A 101 -10.84 8.49 11.00
N LEU A 102 -10.55 7.32 11.58
CA LEU A 102 -9.19 6.92 11.88
C LEU A 102 -8.34 6.71 10.61
N VAL A 103 -8.89 6.04 9.60
CA VAL A 103 -8.20 5.81 8.33
C VAL A 103 -7.88 7.13 7.64
N GLU A 104 -8.83 8.05 7.56
CA GLU A 104 -8.62 9.40 7.01
C GLU A 104 -7.50 10.13 7.75
N ALA A 105 -7.52 10.14 9.09
CA ALA A 105 -6.49 10.78 9.89
C ALA A 105 -5.09 10.20 9.64
N VAL A 106 -4.98 8.86 9.54
CA VAL A 106 -3.71 8.19 9.26
C VAL A 106 -3.22 8.51 7.85
N VAL A 107 -4.10 8.51 6.84
CA VAL A 107 -3.72 8.85 5.46
C VAL A 107 -3.22 10.28 5.38
N GLU A 108 -3.97 11.25 5.91
CA GLU A 108 -3.60 12.67 5.89
C GLU A 108 -2.25 12.93 6.58
N LEU A 109 -2.04 12.33 7.77
CA LEU A 109 -0.79 12.50 8.54
C LEU A 109 0.45 11.94 7.84
N ASN A 110 0.27 11.00 6.91
CA ASN A 110 1.37 10.34 6.20
C ASN A 110 1.43 10.71 4.71
N GLN A 111 0.51 11.52 4.20
CA GLN A 111 0.35 11.82 2.77
C GLN A 111 1.62 12.39 2.14
N ASP A 112 2.28 13.36 2.79
CA ASP A 112 3.53 13.95 2.29
C ASP A 112 4.64 12.91 2.02
N PHE A 113 4.71 11.88 2.87
CA PHE A 113 5.67 10.80 2.67
C PHE A 113 5.32 9.99 1.43
N PHE A 114 4.06 9.59 1.27
CA PHE A 114 3.63 8.73 0.16
C PHE A 114 3.55 9.46 -1.18
N ASP A 115 3.11 10.72 -1.20
CA ASP A 115 2.90 11.50 -2.43
C ASP A 115 4.20 12.10 -2.97
N GLN A 116 5.11 12.53 -2.08
CA GLN A 116 6.30 13.28 -2.49
C GLN A 116 7.61 12.57 -2.15
N ARG A 117 7.79 12.15 -0.89
CA ARG A 117 9.11 11.67 -0.44
C ARG A 117 9.45 10.29 -1.00
N LEU A 118 8.53 9.34 -0.88
CA LEU A 118 8.73 7.96 -1.35
C LEU A 118 8.98 7.90 -2.86
N PRO A 119 8.18 8.56 -3.73
CA PRO A 119 8.47 8.60 -5.16
C PRO A 119 9.84 9.23 -5.49
N ARG A 120 10.22 10.31 -4.80
CA ARG A 120 11.55 10.94 -4.97
C ARG A 120 12.69 10.00 -4.56
N MET A 121 12.54 9.28 -3.45
CA MET A 121 13.52 8.30 -2.99
C MET A 121 13.68 7.15 -4.00
N LEU A 122 12.57 6.61 -4.49
CA LEU A 122 12.58 5.56 -5.50
C LEU A 122 13.21 6.04 -6.82
N ALA A 123 12.88 7.26 -7.26
CA ALA A 123 13.48 7.87 -8.44
C ALA A 123 14.99 8.11 -8.27
N ALA A 124 15.45 8.50 -7.09
CA ALA A 124 16.88 8.67 -6.79
C ALA A 124 17.61 7.32 -6.77
N ALA A 125 17.03 6.29 -6.15
CA ALA A 125 17.58 4.94 -6.14
C ALA A 125 17.64 4.30 -7.53
N GLY A 126 16.63 4.52 -8.37
CA GLY A 126 16.61 4.09 -9.77
C GLY A 126 17.67 4.77 -10.64
N LYS A 127 18.04 6.02 -10.31
CA LYS A 127 19.12 6.77 -10.98
C LYS A 127 20.52 6.37 -10.51
N SER A 128 20.65 5.78 -9.31
CA SER A 128 21.94 5.33 -8.76
C SER A 128 22.29 3.89 -9.11
N VAL A 129 21.48 3.18 -9.90
CA VAL A 129 21.89 1.90 -10.53
C VAL A 129 22.82 2.24 -11.70
N PRO A 130 24.13 2.00 -11.61
CA PRO A 130 25.02 2.22 -12.74
C PRO A 130 24.60 1.23 -13.84
N SER A 131 24.48 1.72 -15.08
CA SER A 131 24.18 0.91 -16.26
C SER A 131 25.24 -0.17 -16.57
N THR A 132 26.25 -0.35 -15.71
CA THR A 132 27.29 -1.38 -15.83
C THR A 132 26.79 -2.79 -15.52
N LEU A 133 25.54 -2.98 -15.07
CA LEU A 133 24.89 -4.29 -14.99
C LEU A 133 24.06 -4.64 -16.24
N ALA A 134 23.91 -3.72 -17.20
CA ALA A 134 23.20 -3.97 -18.47
C ALA A 134 24.12 -4.49 -19.59
N THR A 135 25.39 -4.77 -19.32
CA THR A 135 26.32 -5.39 -20.28
C THR A 135 26.69 -6.79 -19.82
N ASN A 136 25.76 -7.73 -19.95
CA ASN A 136 26.09 -9.14 -20.11
C ASN A 136 25.17 -9.82 -21.15
N GLN A 137 24.85 -9.11 -22.23
CA GLN A 137 24.42 -9.74 -23.48
C GLN A 137 25.50 -9.58 -24.54
N ALA A 138 26.17 -10.70 -24.86
CA ALA A 138 26.40 -11.27 -26.20
C ALA A 138 27.51 -12.36 -26.13
N PRO A 139 27.67 -13.24 -27.14
CA PRO A 139 26.69 -13.96 -27.96
C PRO A 139 27.06 -15.46 -28.14
N THR A 140 26.11 -16.39 -28.25
CA THR A 140 26.27 -17.61 -29.10
C THR A 140 25.01 -18.45 -29.06
N GLY A 141 24.46 -18.76 -30.24
CA GLY A 141 23.39 -19.75 -30.37
C GLY A 141 22.39 -19.48 -31.49
N GLN A 142 22.82 -18.94 -32.64
CA GLN A 142 22.08 -19.20 -33.87
C GLN A 142 22.23 -20.68 -34.20
N THR A 143 21.15 -21.44 -34.11
CA THR A 143 20.74 -22.32 -35.21
C THR A 143 19.23 -22.27 -35.31
N SER A 144 18.78 -21.50 -36.30
CA SER A 144 17.45 -21.60 -36.88
C SER A 144 17.24 -23.02 -37.40
N SER A 145 16.22 -23.72 -36.91
CA SER A 145 15.63 -24.83 -37.67
C SER A 145 14.39 -24.30 -38.37
N ILE A 146 14.65 -23.97 -39.63
CA ILE A 146 13.71 -23.66 -40.69
C ILE A 146 12.66 -24.76 -40.84
N SER A 147 11.43 -24.28 -40.99
CA SER A 147 10.27 -24.95 -41.59
C SER A 147 10.63 -25.84 -42.77
N SER A 148 10.05 -27.05 -42.81
CA SER A 148 9.82 -27.78 -44.07
C SER A 148 8.44 -28.43 -44.06
N SER A 149 7.79 -28.25 -45.21
CA SER A 149 6.36 -28.28 -45.49
C SER A 149 5.82 -29.69 -45.79
N ARG A 150 4.50 -29.84 -45.71
CA ARG A 150 3.70 -30.96 -46.23
C ARG A 150 3.76 -30.99 -47.78
N THR A 151 3.80 -32.18 -48.41
CA THR A 151 2.95 -32.66 -49.55
C THR A 151 3.49 -33.96 -50.19
N ASP A 152 2.55 -34.87 -50.49
CA ASP A 152 2.62 -36.10 -51.32
C ASP A 152 3.29 -35.96 -52.70
N THR A 153 3.83 -37.07 -53.25
CA THR A 153 3.48 -37.64 -54.59
C THR A 153 4.41 -38.82 -54.98
N SER A 154 3.75 -39.95 -55.26
CA SER A 154 4.01 -41.18 -56.07
C SER A 154 5.29 -41.41 -56.91
N GLY A 155 5.63 -42.71 -57.10
CA GLY A 155 6.38 -43.28 -58.25
C GLY A 155 7.49 -44.27 -57.84
N GLU A 156 7.28 -45.60 -57.87
CA GLU A 156 7.58 -46.55 -58.97
C GLU A 156 9.04 -47.04 -59.02
N THR A 157 9.27 -48.30 -58.62
CA THR A 157 9.85 -49.39 -59.44
C THR A 157 9.81 -50.72 -58.68
#